data_AF-A0A849S0K1-F1
#
_entry.id   AF-A0A849S0K1-F1
#
_cell.length_a   1.000
_cell.length_b   1.000
_cell.length_c   1.000
_cell.angle_alpha   90.00
_cell.angle_beta   90.00
_cell.angle_gamma   90.00
#
_symmetry.space_group_name_H-M   'P 1'
#
loop_
_entity.id
_entity.type
_entity.pdbx_description
1 polymer ?
#
loop_
_entity_poly.entity_id
_entity_poly.type
_entity_poly.pdbx_seq_one_letter_code
_entity_poly.pdbx_strand_id
1 'polypeptide(L)'
;ALAQSLGETEKLIANLNRDLVPLLANMNDTTIETKGLIKDFGHDIRPVLASTEKALTQATTALETATGVLQESKHTLGSVETLTAPDAPLWQSLEALRDAAQSTKTLTDYLERHPDSLIYGKD
;
A
#
# COMPACT_ATOMS: atom_id res chain seq x y z
N ALA A 1 -28.87 0.22 57.60
CA ALA A 1 -27.59 -0.26 57.05
C ALA A 1 -27.79 -1.22 55.88
N LEU A 2 -28.30 -2.44 56.08
CA LEU A 2 -28.51 -3.44 55.01
C LEU A 2 -29.43 -2.96 53.86
N ALA A 3 -30.59 -2.40 54.18
CA ALA A 3 -31.52 -1.89 53.15
C ALA A 3 -30.93 -0.75 52.30
N GLN A 4 -30.09 0.09 52.92
CA GLN A 4 -29.40 1.18 52.21
C GLN A 4 -28.31 0.63 51.28
N SER A 5 -27.52 -0.35 51.75
CA SER A 5 -26.51 -1.03 50.94
C SER A 5 -27.09 -1.77 49.74
N LEU A 6 -28.26 -2.40 49.90
CA LEU A 6 -28.98 -3.03 48.79
C LEU A 6 -29.39 -1.98 47.74
N GLY A 7 -29.98 -0.85 48.17
CA GLY A 7 -30.35 0.24 47.26
C GLY A 7 -29.17 0.91 46.56
N GLU A 8 -28.00 1.00 47.21
CA GLU A 8 -26.76 1.49 46.58
C GLU A 8 -26.23 0.50 45.52
N THR A 9 -26.35 -0.81 45.78
CA THR A 9 -25.97 -1.86 44.83
C THR A 9 -26.90 -1.87 43.61
N GLU A 10 -28.22 -1.74 43.81
CA GLU A 10 -29.19 -1.63 42.72
C GLU A 10 -28.89 -0.42 41.82
N LYS A 11 -28.57 0.73 42.42
CA LYS A 11 -28.16 1.93 41.67
C LYS A 11 -26.88 1.71 40.88
N LEU A 12 -25.88 1.05 41.47
CA LEU A 12 -24.63 0.72 40.78
C LEU A 12 -24.89 -0.19 39.57
N ILE A 13 -25.68 -1.24 39.72
CA ILE A 13 -26.03 -2.15 38.63
C ILE A 13 -26.82 -1.42 37.54
N ALA A 14 -27.77 -0.56 37.92
CA ALA A 14 -28.54 0.24 36.96
C ALA A 14 -27.64 1.21 36.18
N ASN A 15 -26.71 1.88 36.86
CA ASN A 15 -25.75 2.78 36.21
C ASN A 15 -24.78 2.02 35.30
N LEU A 16 -24.23 0.88 35.76
CA LEU A 16 -23.37 0.02 34.95
C LEU A 16 -24.10 -0.46 33.70
N ASN A 17 -25.34 -0.92 33.82
CA ASN A 17 -26.12 -1.37 32.68
C ASN A 17 -26.40 -0.22 31.70
N ARG A 18 -26.74 0.97 32.21
CA ARG A 18 -26.99 2.16 31.41
C ARG A 18 -25.76 2.62 30.63
N ASP A 19 -24.57 2.47 31.20
CA ASP A 19 -23.33 3.01 30.61
C ASP A 19 -22.57 1.94 29.78
N LEU A 20 -22.61 0.67 30.17
CA LEU A 20 -21.93 -0.42 29.46
C LEU A 20 -22.64 -0.81 28.15
N VAL A 21 -23.97 -0.83 28.11
CA VAL A 21 -24.70 -1.24 26.90
C VAL A 21 -24.39 -0.29 25.72
N PRO A 22 -24.48 1.05 25.86
CA PRO A 22 -24.07 1.96 24.79
C PRO A 22 -22.59 1.88 24.46
N LEU A 23 -21.71 1.66 25.44
CA LEU A 23 -20.28 1.50 25.19
C LEU A 23 -20.00 0.29 24.30
N LEU A 24 -20.61 -0.86 24.60
CA LEU A 24 -20.47 -2.08 23.80
C LEU A 24 -21.06 -1.90 22.39
N ALA A 25 -22.19 -1.20 22.27
CA ALA A 25 -22.76 -0.84 20.97
C ALA A 25 -21.81 0.03 20.16
N ASN A 26 -21.29 1.11 20.74
CA ASN A 26 -20.34 2.01 20.08
C ASN A 26 -19.02 1.29 19.71
N MET A 27 -18.54 0.37 20.55
CA MET A 27 -17.36 -0.45 20.23
C MET A 27 -17.63 -1.39 19.05
N ASN A 28 -18.82 -2.00 19.02
CA ASN A 28 -19.24 -2.82 17.89
C ASN A 28 -19.33 -2.00 16.60
N ASP A 29 -19.93 -0.81 16.66
CA ASP A 29 -20.07 0.09 15.51
C ASP A 29 -18.69 0.57 15.03
N THR A 30 -17.81 0.98 15.95
CA THR A 30 -16.41 1.35 15.64
C THR A 30 -15.68 0.19 14.95
N THR A 31 -15.90 -1.05 15.38
CA THR A 31 -15.28 -2.24 14.77
C THR A 31 -15.82 -2.49 13.36
N ILE A 32 -17.12 -2.30 13.14
CA ILE A 32 -17.76 -2.42 11.83
C ILE A 32 -17.26 -1.33 10.88
N GLU A 33 -17.22 -0.08 11.33
CA GLU A 33 -16.71 1.06 10.55
C GLU A 33 -15.25 0.86 10.18
N THR A 34 -14.42 0.47 11.14
CA THR A 34 -13.01 0.15 10.90
C THR A 34 -12.90 -0.95 9.85
N LYS A 35 -13.64 -2.05 9.97
CA LYS A 35 -13.65 -3.12 8.96
C LYS A 35 -14.10 -2.61 7.57
N GLY A 36 -15.04 -1.68 7.51
CA GLY A 36 -15.48 -1.02 6.29
C GLY A 36 -14.35 -0.22 5.63
N LEU A 37 -13.75 0.71 6.37
CA LEU A 37 -12.62 1.52 5.90
C LEU A 37 -11.47 0.68 5.35
N ILE A 38 -11.17 -0.43 6.01
CA ILE A 38 -10.12 -1.37 5.61
C ILE A 38 -10.43 -2.01 4.26
N LYS A 39 -11.69 -2.45 4.09
CA LYS A 39 -12.15 -3.06 2.86
C LYS A 39 -12.11 -2.05 1.71
N ASP A 40 -12.56 -0.82 1.96
CA ASP A 40 -12.59 0.26 0.97
C ASP A 40 -11.17 0.67 0.58
N PHE A 41 -10.28 0.87 1.56
CA PHE A 41 -8.87 1.13 1.30
C PHE A 41 -8.21 0.02 0.47
N GLY A 42 -8.43 -1.24 0.83
CA GLY A 42 -7.93 -2.38 0.06
C GLY A 42 -8.52 -2.45 -1.35
N HIS A 43 -9.78 -2.05 -1.53
CA HIS A 43 -10.40 -1.95 -2.85
C HIS A 43 -9.76 -0.85 -3.70
N ASP A 44 -9.52 0.32 -3.11
CA ASP A 44 -9.02 1.52 -3.79
C ASP A 44 -7.52 1.46 -4.10
N ILE A 45 -6.71 0.82 -3.24
CA ILE A 45 -5.26 0.77 -3.42
C ILE A 45 -4.83 -0.22 -4.52
N ARG A 46 -5.59 -1.31 -4.73
CA ARG A 46 -5.31 -2.31 -5.76
C ARG A 46 -5.17 -1.72 -7.17
N PRO A 47 -6.13 -0.94 -7.70
CA PRO A 47 -5.98 -0.32 -9.02
C PRO A 47 -4.84 0.69 -9.08
N VAL A 48 -4.53 1.39 -7.99
CA VAL A 48 -3.38 2.31 -7.91
C VAL A 48 -2.08 1.54 -8.07
N LEU A 49 -1.90 0.44 -7.34
CA LEU A 49 -0.71 -0.42 -7.44
C LEU A 49 -0.56 -1.02 -8.85
N ALA A 50 -1.64 -1.56 -9.41
CA ALA A 50 -1.63 -2.11 -10.77
C ALA A 50 -1.30 -1.05 -11.82
N SER A 51 -1.83 0.17 -11.68
CA SER A 51 -1.51 1.28 -12.59
C SER A 51 -0.05 1.73 -12.48
N THR A 52 0.51 1.70 -11.26
CA THR A 52 1.90 2.03 -10.98
C THR A 52 2.84 0.99 -11.59
N GLU A 53 2.57 -0.31 -11.39
CA GLU A 53 3.32 -1.40 -12.01
C GLU A 53 3.34 -1.26 -13.54
N LYS A 54 2.17 -0.98 -14.14
CA LYS A 54 2.04 -0.76 -15.58
C LYS A 54 2.85 0.44 -16.05
N ALA A 55 2.76 1.58 -15.36
CA ALA A 55 3.50 2.79 -15.72
C ALA A 55 5.02 2.58 -15.66
N LEU A 56 5.51 1.92 -14.61
CA LEU A 56 6.93 1.58 -14.45
C LEU A 56 7.40 0.62 -15.54
N THR A 57 6.60 -0.38 -15.88
CA THR A 57 6.89 -1.31 -16.99
C THR A 57 6.97 -0.57 -18.32
N GLN A 58 6.01 0.30 -18.62
CA GLN A 58 5.98 1.09 -19.84
C GLN A 58 7.17 2.04 -19.94
N ALA A 59 7.53 2.70 -18.83
CA ALA A 59 8.70 3.57 -18.78
C ALA A 59 10.00 2.79 -19.01
N THR A 60 10.11 1.56 -18.48
CA THR A 60 11.25 0.67 -18.71
C THR A 60 11.38 0.34 -20.20
N THR A 61 10.30 -0.11 -20.83
CA THR A 61 10.29 -0.41 -22.28
C THR A 61 10.60 0.81 -23.15
N ALA A 62 10.08 1.99 -22.80
CA ALA A 62 10.34 3.21 -23.54
C ALA A 62 11.82 3.61 -23.48
N LEU A 63 12.45 3.50 -22.32
CA LEU A 63 13.87 3.80 -22.14
C LEU A 63 14.77 2.75 -22.82
N GLU A 64 14.42 1.47 -22.78
CA GLU A 64 15.12 0.42 -23.54
C GLU A 64 15.08 0.71 -25.04
N THR A 65 13.90 1.10 -25.55
CA THR A 65 13.72 1.49 -26.96
C THR A 65 14.58 2.69 -27.31
N ALA A 66 14.56 3.75 -26.49
CA ALA A 66 15.38 4.94 -26.69
C ALA A 66 16.88 4.60 -26.69
N THR A 67 17.29 3.66 -25.84
CA THR A 67 18.68 3.21 -25.77
C THR A 67 19.10 2.43 -27.01
N GLY A 68 18.23 1.55 -27.52
CA GLY A 68 18.45 0.86 -28.80
C GLY A 68 18.63 1.84 -29.96
N VAL A 69 17.77 2.86 -30.06
CA VAL A 69 17.88 3.91 -31.08
C VAL A 69 19.20 4.68 -30.94
N LEU A 70 19.62 5.02 -29.72
CA LEU A 70 20.90 5.69 -29.49
C LEU A 70 22.09 4.83 -29.91
N GLN A 71 22.08 3.53 -29.62
CA GLN A 71 23.13 2.60 -30.04
C GLN A 71 23.21 2.47 -31.57
N GLU A 72 22.07 2.34 -32.24
CA GLU A 72 22.01 2.30 -33.70
C GLU A 72 22.53 3.60 -34.32
N SER A 73 22.13 4.75 -33.76
CA SER A 73 22.61 6.06 -34.21
C SER A 73 24.12 6.25 -34.02
N LYS A 74 24.73 5.70 -32.96
CA LYS A 74 26.18 5.70 -32.76
C LYS A 74 26.91 4.95 -33.88
N HIS A 75 26.36 3.82 -34.33
CA HIS A 75 26.91 3.07 -35.45
C HIS A 75 26.88 3.89 -36.76
N THR A 76 25.85 4.72 -36.93
CA THR A 76 25.69 5.59 -38.12
C THR A 76 26.46 6.92 -38.04
N LEU A 77 26.64 7.50 -36.84
CA LEU A 77 27.18 8.86 -36.63
C LEU A 77 28.55 8.91 -35.94
N GLY A 78 29.19 7.77 -35.67
CA GLY A 78 30.62 7.68 -35.35
C GLY A 78 31.04 8.07 -33.92
N SER A 79 30.33 8.91 -33.17
CA SER A 79 30.78 9.28 -31.80
C SER A 79 29.69 9.87 -30.91
N VAL A 80 28.93 9.01 -30.22
CA VAL A 80 28.22 9.38 -28.98
C VAL A 80 28.55 8.35 -27.89
N GLU A 81 29.83 8.26 -27.55
CA GLU A 81 30.34 7.27 -26.59
C GLU A 81 29.87 7.53 -25.15
N THR A 82 29.64 8.79 -24.78
CA THR A 82 29.28 9.21 -23.41
C THR A 82 27.85 8.84 -23.00
N LEU A 83 26.92 8.70 -23.95
CA LEU A 83 25.53 8.31 -23.64
C LEU A 83 25.30 6.80 -23.66
N THR A 84 26.23 6.04 -24.24
CA THR A 84 26.09 4.59 -24.43
C THR A 84 27.06 3.77 -23.57
N ALA A 85 28.01 4.42 -22.89
CA ALA A 85 28.91 3.78 -21.94
C ALA A 85 28.12 3.11 -20.80
N PRO A 86 28.50 1.92 -20.30
CA PRO A 86 27.73 1.18 -19.28
C PRO A 86 27.49 1.93 -17.96
N ASP A 87 28.34 2.92 -17.66
CA ASP A 87 28.27 3.79 -16.49
C ASP A 87 27.50 5.09 -16.73
N ALA A 88 26.95 5.30 -17.94
CA ALA A 88 26.23 6.52 -18.28
C ALA A 88 24.97 6.70 -17.41
N PRO A 89 24.59 7.94 -17.07
CA PRO A 89 23.41 8.23 -16.24
C PRO A 89 22.10 7.59 -16.75
N LEU A 90 21.99 7.36 -18.05
CA LEU A 90 20.84 6.69 -18.67
C LEU A 90 20.70 5.23 -18.18
N TRP A 91 21.79 4.47 -18.14
CA TRP A 91 21.76 3.07 -17.70
C TRP A 91 21.48 2.95 -16.21
N GLN A 92 22.03 3.86 -15.40
CA GLN A 92 21.73 3.92 -13.97
C GLN A 92 20.24 4.23 -13.74
N SER A 93 19.67 5.14 -14.53
CA SER A 93 18.23 5.48 -14.45
C SER A 93 17.35 4.29 -14.87
N LEU A 94 17.77 3.55 -15.90
CA LEU A 94 17.11 2.32 -16.35
C LEU A 94 17.12 1.23 -15.28
N GLU A 95 18.27 1.00 -14.65
CA GLU A 95 18.42 0.03 -13.57
C GLU A 95 17.55 0.39 -12.38
N ALA A 96 17.60 1.65 -11.93
CA ALA A 96 16.76 2.13 -10.83
C ALA A 96 15.25 2.00 -11.14
N LEU A 97 14.85 2.25 -12.39
CA LEU A 97 13.46 2.10 -12.81
C LEU A 97 13.01 0.64 -12.83
N ARG A 98 13.86 -0.27 -13.33
CA ARG A 98 13.61 -1.71 -13.31
C ARG A 98 13.47 -2.22 -11.88
N ASP A 99 14.34 -1.78 -10.99
CA ASP A 99 14.30 -2.16 -9.58
C ASP A 99 13.03 -1.63 -8.90
N ALA A 100 12.61 -0.40 -9.21
CA ALA A 100 11.34 0.15 -8.75
C ALA A 100 10.12 -0.63 -9.27
N ALA A 101 10.14 -1.03 -10.55
CA ALA A 101 9.09 -1.87 -11.16
C ALA A 101 9.00 -3.23 -10.45
N GLN A 102 10.14 -3.88 -10.21
CA GLN A 102 10.24 -5.16 -9.52
C GLN A 102 9.77 -5.05 -8.06
N SER A 103 10.16 -3.98 -7.36
CA SER A 103 9.73 -3.72 -5.98
C SER A 103 8.22 -3.48 -5.90
N THR A 104 7.67 -2.71 -6.84
CA THR A 104 6.22 -2.45 -6.92
C THR A 104 5.46 -3.74 -7.19
N LYS A 105 5.92 -4.56 -8.14
CA LYS A 105 5.34 -5.89 -8.40
C LYS A 105 5.34 -6.76 -7.15
N THR A 106 6.48 -6.84 -6.46
CA THR A 106 6.62 -7.63 -5.23
C THR A 106 5.66 -7.16 -4.14
N LEU A 107 5.49 -5.84 -3.99
CA LEU A 107 4.51 -5.27 -3.07
C LEU A 107 3.08 -5.63 -3.46
N THR A 108 2.72 -5.50 -4.74
CA THR A 108 1.40 -5.87 -5.26
C THR A 108 1.10 -7.35 -5.00
N ASP A 109 2.02 -8.25 -5.38
CA ASP A 109 1.90 -9.69 -5.16
C ASP A 109 1.76 -10.04 -3.66
N TYR A 110 2.49 -9.33 -2.79
CA TYR A 110 2.38 -9.52 -1.35
C TYR A 110 1.01 -9.09 -0.83
N LEU A 111 0.53 -7.91 -1.21
CA LEU A 111 -0.78 -7.39 -0.78
C LEU A 111 -1.95 -8.20 -1.32
N GLU A 112 -1.81 -8.83 -2.49
CA GLU A 112 -2.81 -9.77 -3.03
C GLU A 112 -2.92 -11.04 -2.19
N ARG A 113 -1.79 -11.54 -1.67
CA ARG A 113 -1.74 -12.75 -0.84
C ARG A 113 -2.05 -12.47 0.63
N HIS A 114 -1.73 -11.28 1.12
CA HIS A 114 -1.84 -10.85 2.52
C HIS A 114 -2.62 -9.53 2.63
N PRO A 115 -3.94 -9.52 2.36
CA PRO A 115 -4.75 -8.32 2.46
C PRO A 115 -4.86 -7.77 3.89
N ASP A 116 -4.60 -8.62 4.89
CA ASP A 116 -4.53 -8.29 6.32
C ASP A 116 -3.32 -7.42 6.69
N SER A 117 -2.24 -7.49 5.90
CA SER A 117 -1.04 -6.66 6.10
C SER A 117 -1.28 -5.16 5.93
N LEU A 118 -2.39 -4.76 5.29
CA LEU A 118 -2.82 -3.35 5.24
C LEU A 118 -3.08 -2.78 6.65
N ILE A 119 -3.35 -3.65 7.62
CA ILE A 119 -3.81 -3.30 8.97
C ILE A 119 -2.76 -3.61 10.01
N TYR A 120 -2.22 -4.81 9.92
CA TYR A 120 -1.27 -5.31 10.92
C TYR A 120 0.18 -5.03 10.50
N GLY A 121 0.39 -4.51 9.28
CA GLY A 121 1.71 -4.38 8.69
C GLY A 121 2.20 -5.72 8.15
N LYS A 122 3.44 -5.72 7.65
CA LYS A 122 4.14 -6.94 7.24
C LYS A 122 4.63 -7.67 8.48
N ASP A 123 4.33 -8.96 8.61
CA ASP A 123 4.97 -9.86 9.60
C ASP A 123 6.51 -9.75 9.56
#